data_AF-A0A5C5GEP4-F1
#
_entry.id   AF-A0A5C5GEP4-F1
#
_cell.length_a   1.000
_cell.length_b   1.000
_cell.length_c   1.000
_cell.angle_alpha   90.00
_cell.angle_beta   90.00
_cell.angle_gamma   90.00
#
_symmetry.space_group_name_H-M   'P 1'
#
loop_
_entity.id
_entity.type
_entity.pdbx_description
1 polymer ?
#
loop_
_entity_poly.entity_id
_entity_poly.type
_entity_poly.pdbx_seq_one_letter_code
_entity_poly.pdbx_strand_id
1 'polypeptide(L)'
;MTEPLNDRQLDALFDTTRERGTMDAGEAFLARLSADAAAEMPRRMEAPPSRGAIGTIWAGIGGWAGFGGLAAATVAGLWIGIASPAGIADFTDSVLGETMTVSFDPTAALFETEEG
;
A
#
# COMPACT_ATOMS: atom_id res chain seq x y z
N MET A 1 -10.71 20.65 -19.31
CA MET A 1 -10.70 19.20 -19.01
C MET A 1 -9.95 18.54 -20.15
N THR A 2 -8.77 17.99 -19.89
CA THR A 2 -8.06 17.14 -20.84
C THR A 2 -8.57 15.72 -20.61
N GLU A 3 -9.21 15.11 -21.60
CA GLU A 3 -9.57 13.70 -21.53
C GLU A 3 -8.29 12.85 -21.34
N PRO A 4 -8.33 11.81 -20.48
CA PRO A 4 -7.21 10.90 -20.35
C PRO A 4 -6.99 10.14 -21.65
N LEU A 5 -5.73 10.02 -22.09
CA LEU A 5 -5.40 9.24 -23.27
C LEU A 5 -5.79 7.78 -23.04
N ASN A 6 -6.40 7.16 -24.04
CA ASN A 6 -6.66 5.72 -24.00
C ASN A 6 -5.42 4.91 -24.37
N ASP A 7 -5.42 3.62 -24.02
CA ASP A 7 -4.26 2.74 -24.16
C ASP A 7 -3.71 2.69 -25.60
N ARG A 8 -4.59 2.69 -26.61
CA ARG A 8 -4.15 2.68 -28.02
C ARG A 8 -3.43 3.97 -28.41
N GLN A 9 -3.87 5.11 -27.89
CA GLN A 9 -3.20 6.38 -28.13
C GLN A 9 -1.84 6.42 -27.42
N LEU A 10 -1.72 5.83 -26.24
CA LEU A 10 -0.45 5.71 -25.53
C LEU A 10 0.52 4.78 -26.26
N ASP A 11 0.06 3.62 -26.72
CA ASP A 11 0.87 2.66 -27.48
C ASP A 11 1.44 3.30 -28.75
N ALA A 12 0.61 4.04 -29.49
CA ALA A 12 1.06 4.77 -30.68
C ALA A 12 2.15 5.81 -30.35
N LEU A 13 2.04 6.52 -29.22
CA LEU A 13 3.08 7.44 -28.77
C LEU A 13 4.37 6.70 -28.39
N PHE A 14 4.29 5.55 -27.74
CA PHE A 14 5.46 4.75 -27.39
C PHE A 14 6.17 4.17 -28.63
N ASP A 15 5.42 3.73 -29.63
CA ASP A 15 6.01 3.25 -30.88
C ASP A 15 6.75 4.37 -31.62
N THR A 16 6.15 5.57 -31.72
CA THR A 16 6.81 6.72 -32.37
C THR A 16 8.10 7.15 -31.66
N THR A 17 8.17 7.02 -30.33
CA THR A 17 9.39 7.35 -29.56
C THR A 17 10.47 6.29 -29.70
N ARG A 18 10.09 5.00 -29.78
CA ARG A 18 11.01 3.89 -30.04
C ARG A 18 11.63 4.00 -31.44
N GLU A 19 10.86 4.39 -32.44
CA GLU A 19 11.34 4.61 -33.81
C GLU A 19 12.29 5.80 -33.92
N ARG A 20 12.03 6.89 -33.19
CA ARG A 20 12.92 8.06 -33.13
C ARG A 20 14.25 7.80 -32.42
N GLY A 21 14.29 6.76 -31.58
CA GLY A 21 15.41 6.51 -30.69
C GLY A 21 15.52 7.55 -29.58
N THR A 22 16.38 7.26 -28.59
CA THR A 22 16.71 8.23 -27.55
C THR A 22 17.60 9.31 -28.15
N MET A 23 17.12 10.57 -28.14
CA MET A 23 18.00 11.70 -28.44
C MET A 23 19.12 11.72 -27.41
N ASP A 24 20.37 11.70 -27.90
CA ASP A 24 21.52 11.87 -27.01
C ASP A 24 21.46 13.27 -26.40
N ALA A 25 21.23 13.32 -25.09
CA ALA A 25 21.24 14.56 -24.35
C ALA A 25 22.71 14.99 -24.28
N GLY A 26 23.10 15.97 -25.10
CA GLY A 26 24.50 16.37 -25.25
C GLY A 26 25.21 16.55 -23.90
N GLU A 27 26.46 16.12 -23.83
CA GLU A 27 27.26 16.03 -22.58
C GLU A 27 27.22 17.31 -21.73
N ALA A 28 27.26 18.49 -22.38
CA ALA A 28 27.17 19.77 -21.69
C ALA A 28 25.84 19.99 -20.94
N PHE A 29 24.73 19.49 -21.48
CA PHE A 29 23.43 19.52 -20.82
C PHE A 29 23.40 18.57 -19.63
N LEU A 30 23.89 17.33 -19.80
CA LEU A 30 23.97 16.34 -18.71
C LEU A 30 24.86 16.82 -17.56
N ALA A 31 25.97 17.50 -17.87
CA ALA A 31 26.85 18.09 -16.87
C ALA A 31 26.16 19.22 -16.07
N ARG A 32 25.36 20.06 -16.73
CA ARG A 32 24.57 21.10 -16.04
C ARG A 32 23.42 20.51 -15.24
N LEU A 33 22.70 19.55 -15.81
CA LEU A 33 21.60 18.85 -15.14
C LEU A 33 22.08 18.15 -13.88
N SER A 34 23.23 17.48 -13.93
CA SER A 34 23.79 16.81 -12.75
C SER A 34 24.26 17.79 -11.68
N ALA A 35 24.81 18.95 -12.08
CA ALA A 35 25.15 20.02 -11.15
C ALA A 35 23.90 20.63 -10.48
N ASP A 36 22.83 20.89 -11.25
CA ASP A 36 21.56 21.38 -10.72
C ASP A 36 20.89 20.35 -9.79
N ALA A 37 20.87 19.08 -10.21
CA ALA A 37 20.34 18.01 -9.38
C ALA A 37 21.13 17.86 -8.07
N ALA A 38 22.46 18.02 -8.10
CA ALA A 38 23.28 18.01 -6.89
C ALA A 38 23.05 19.24 -6.00
N ALA A 39 22.71 20.39 -6.59
CA ALA A 39 22.38 21.62 -5.85
C ALA A 39 21.00 21.53 -5.17
N GLU A 40 20.02 20.94 -5.85
CA GLU A 40 18.65 20.77 -5.35
C GLU A 40 18.45 19.48 -4.56
N MET A 41 19.42 18.55 -4.62
CA MET A 41 19.41 17.37 -3.77
C MET A 41 19.24 17.84 -2.33
N PRO A 42 18.23 17.33 -1.60
CA PRO A 42 18.07 17.69 -0.22
C PRO A 42 19.35 17.30 0.50
N ARG A 43 20.17 18.30 0.86
CA ARG A 43 21.20 18.11 1.88
C ARG A 43 20.48 17.43 3.01
N ARG A 44 21.01 16.30 3.49
CA ARG A 44 20.55 15.63 4.71
C ARG A 44 20.37 16.73 5.76
N MET A 45 19.14 17.23 5.89
CA MET A 45 18.82 18.20 6.91
C MET A 45 19.02 17.39 8.17
N GLU A 46 19.96 17.82 9.01
CA GLU A 46 19.98 17.33 10.39
C GLU A 46 18.53 17.38 10.86
N ALA A 47 18.00 16.22 11.23
CA ALA A 47 16.59 16.09 11.54
C ALA A 47 16.25 17.19 12.55
N PRO A 48 15.27 18.08 12.28
CA PRO A 48 14.89 19.09 13.25
C PRO A 48 14.55 18.38 14.57
N PRO A 49 14.91 18.97 15.74
CA PRO A 49 14.74 18.32 17.03
C PRO A 49 13.31 17.77 17.13
N SER A 50 13.20 16.49 17.50
CA SER A 50 12.03 15.64 17.35
C SER A 50 10.71 16.38 17.60
N ARG A 51 9.90 16.53 16.54
CA ARG A 51 8.53 17.05 16.65
C ARG A 51 7.61 15.99 17.25
N GLY A 52 7.75 15.71 18.53
CA GLY A 52 6.90 14.77 19.28
C GLY A 52 6.84 13.35 18.69
N ALA A 53 6.05 12.48 19.32
CA ALA A 53 5.89 11.09 18.86
C ALA A 53 5.27 11.02 17.45
N ILE A 54 4.29 11.89 17.17
CA ILE A 54 3.53 11.90 15.91
C ILE A 54 4.40 12.36 14.72
N GLY A 55 5.24 13.38 14.89
CA GLY A 55 6.13 13.84 13.82
C GLY A 55 7.23 12.84 13.48
N THR A 56 7.64 12.02 14.46
CA THR A 56 8.62 10.94 14.25
C THR A 56 8.02 9.80 13.42
N ILE A 57 6.77 9.43 13.69
CA ILE A 57 6.03 8.42 12.89
C ILE A 57 5.82 8.92 11.46
N TRP A 58 5.40 10.18 11.29
CA TRP A 58 5.21 10.79 9.97
C TRP A 58 6.52 10.89 9.17
N ALA A 59 7.65 11.20 9.83
CA ALA A 59 8.97 11.20 9.21
C ALA A 59 9.43 9.79 8.82
N GLY A 60 9.16 8.79 9.67
CA GLY A 60 9.48 7.38 9.40
C GLY A 60 8.69 6.76 8.24
N ILE A 61 7.47 7.24 8.00
CA ILE A 61 6.64 6.81 6.87
C ILE A 61 7.14 7.39 5.54
N GLY A 62 7.91 8.49 5.55
CA GLY A 62 8.41 9.13 4.32
C GLY A 62 7.50 10.24 3.80
N GLY A 63 6.69 10.85 4.68
CA GLY A 63 5.80 11.95 4.33
C GLY A 63 4.65 11.52 3.40
N TRP A 64 4.35 12.33 2.40
CA TRP A 64 3.20 12.12 1.51
C TRP A 64 3.30 10.83 0.68
N ALA A 65 4.50 10.45 0.25
CA ALA A 65 4.72 9.21 -0.49
C ALA A 65 4.39 7.97 0.37
N GLY A 66 4.81 7.97 1.63
CA GLY A 66 4.48 6.92 2.57
C GLY A 66 3.00 6.86 2.94
N PHE A 67 2.35 8.01 3.06
CA PHE A 67 0.90 8.06 3.26
C PHE A 67 0.15 7.47 2.05
N GLY A 68 0.63 7.73 0.82
CA GLY A 68 0.14 7.07 -0.39
C GLY A 68 0.28 5.55 -0.33
N GLY A 69 1.43 5.05 0.13
CA GLY A 69 1.64 3.61 0.35
C GLY A 69 0.70 3.02 1.40
N LEU A 70 0.49 3.73 2.52
CA LEU A 70 -0.45 3.32 3.57
C LEU A 70 -1.90 3.26 3.05
N ALA A 71 -2.32 4.27 2.29
CA ALA A 71 -3.64 4.30 1.67
C ALA A 71 -3.82 3.19 0.62
N ALA A 72 -2.78 2.89 -0.16
CA ALA A 72 -2.81 1.76 -1.08
C ALA A 72 -2.91 0.42 -0.32
N ALA A 73 -2.19 0.26 0.78
CA ALA A 73 -2.24 -0.94 1.62
C ALA A 73 -3.62 -1.15 2.27
N THR A 74 -4.31 -0.08 2.70
CA THR A 74 -5.67 -0.20 3.24
C THR A 74 -6.68 -0.58 2.16
N VAL A 75 -6.59 0.00 0.97
CA VAL A 75 -7.43 -0.37 -0.17
C VAL A 75 -7.17 -1.81 -0.61
N ALA A 76 -5.90 -2.24 -0.64
CA ALA A 76 -5.53 -3.62 -0.94
C ALA A 76 -6.04 -4.60 0.12
N GLY A 77 -5.96 -4.24 1.40
CA GLY A 77 -6.51 -5.04 2.49
C GLY A 77 -8.04 -5.16 2.41
N LEU A 78 -8.73 -4.06 2.08
CA LEU A 78 -10.18 -4.05 1.87
C LEU A 78 -10.57 -4.92 0.66
N TRP A 79 -9.81 -4.84 -0.43
CA TRP A 79 -10.02 -5.66 -1.62
C TRP A 79 -9.91 -7.16 -1.30
N ILE A 80 -8.87 -7.56 -0.57
CA ILE A 80 -8.66 -8.95 -0.14
C ILE A 80 -9.79 -9.40 0.80
N GLY A 81 -10.27 -8.53 1.70
CA GLY A 81 -11.34 -8.84 2.63
C GLY A 81 -12.71 -9.05 1.97
N ILE A 82 -13.04 -8.24 0.95
CA ILE A 82 -14.34 -8.32 0.25
C ILE A 82 -14.34 -9.47 -0.77
N ALA A 83 -13.24 -9.65 -1.49
CA ALA A 83 -13.11 -10.71 -2.48
C ALA A 83 -12.44 -11.95 -1.87
N SER A 84 -12.96 -12.46 -0.75
CA SER A 84 -12.44 -13.68 -0.13
C SER A 84 -12.54 -14.84 -1.13
N PRO A 85 -11.42 -15.27 -1.75
CA PRO A 85 -11.42 -16.43 -2.60
C PRO A 85 -11.70 -17.64 -1.71
N ALA A 86 -12.42 -18.64 -2.23
CA ALA A 86 -12.78 -19.85 -1.47
C ALA A 86 -11.60 -20.51 -0.72
N GLY A 87 -10.35 -20.29 -1.16
CA GLY A 87 -9.15 -20.80 -0.52
C GLY A 87 -8.72 -20.15 0.82
N ILE A 88 -9.28 -18.99 1.22
CA ILE A 88 -8.96 -18.39 2.54
C ILE A 88 -9.69 -19.14 3.67
N ALA A 89 -10.89 -19.66 3.39
CA ALA A 89 -11.62 -20.49 4.35
C ALA A 89 -10.82 -21.76 4.70
N ASP A 90 -10.35 -22.49 3.68
CA ASP A 90 -9.54 -23.70 3.85
C ASP A 90 -8.20 -23.43 4.60
N PHE A 91 -7.58 -22.28 4.34
CA PHE A 91 -6.34 -21.89 5.04
C PHE A 91 -6.60 -21.50 6.50
N THR A 92 -7.74 -20.85 6.77
CA THR A 92 -8.14 -20.46 8.12
C THR A 92 -8.51 -21.70 8.94
N ASP A 93 -9.22 -22.66 8.34
CA ASP A 93 -9.59 -23.93 8.97
C ASP A 93 -8.36 -24.78 9.31
N SER A 94 -7.36 -24.81 8.43
CA SER A 94 -6.11 -25.54 8.65
C SER A 94 -5.14 -24.86 9.63
N VAL A 95 -5.15 -23.53 9.73
CA VAL A 95 -4.23 -22.78 10.62
C VAL A 95 -4.82 -22.50 12.01
N LEU A 96 -6.10 -22.13 12.10
CA LEU A 96 -6.75 -21.78 13.36
C LEU A 96 -7.46 -22.96 14.02
N GLY A 97 -7.69 -24.05 13.28
CA GLY A 97 -8.43 -25.22 13.75
C GLY A 97 -9.94 -25.00 13.75
N GLU A 98 -10.68 -26.12 13.68
CA GLU A 98 -12.14 -26.12 13.64
C GLU A 98 -12.71 -25.43 14.88
N THR A 99 -13.50 -24.37 14.68
CA THR A 99 -14.11 -23.64 15.79
C THR A 99 -15.30 -24.43 16.32
N MET A 100 -15.09 -25.15 17.43
CA MET A 100 -16.19 -25.80 18.16
C MET A 100 -16.88 -24.80 19.08
N THR A 101 -18.07 -24.35 18.67
CA THR A 101 -18.94 -23.52 19.51
C THR A 101 -19.67 -24.39 20.53
N VAL A 102 -19.27 -24.32 21.80
CA VAL A 102 -20.03 -24.92 22.90
C VAL A 102 -21.08 -23.92 23.37
N SER A 103 -22.35 -24.23 23.11
CA SER A 103 -23.47 -23.45 23.63
C SER A 103 -23.74 -23.84 25.08
N PHE A 104 -23.44 -22.95 26.02
CA PHE A 104 -23.88 -23.08 27.40
C PHE A 104 -25.33 -22.59 27.46
N ASP A 105 -26.29 -23.50 27.44
CA ASP A 105 -27.69 -23.18 27.73
C ASP A 105 -27.90 -23.20 29.25
N PRO A 106 -28.00 -22.04 29.92
CA PRO A 106 -28.23 -21.98 31.36
C PRO A 106 -29.60 -22.52 31.77
N THR A 107 -30.53 -22.66 30.82
CA THR A 107 -31.88 -23.18 31.07
C THR A 107 -31.84 -24.68 31.32
N ALA A 108 -30.95 -25.43 30.66
CA ALA A 108 -30.80 -26.88 30.86
C ALA A 108 -30.32 -27.23 32.28
N ALA A 109 -29.43 -26.42 32.85
CA ALA A 109 -28.91 -26.62 34.20
C ALA A 109 -29.95 -26.36 35.31
N LEU A 110 -31.01 -25.58 35.02
CA LEU A 110 -32.11 -25.31 35.95
C LEU A 110 -33.10 -26.47 36.07
N PHE A 111 -33.24 -27.30 35.03
CA PHE A 111 -34.12 -28.47 35.04
C PHE A 111 -33.49 -29.71 35.70
N GLU A 112 -32.16 -29.73 35.84
CA GLU A 112 -31.43 -30.87 36.44
C GLU A 112 -31.37 -30.78 37.98
N THR A 113 -31.69 -29.62 38.56
CA THR A 113 -31.73 -29.39 40.02
C THR A 113 -33.08 -29.64 40.69
N GLU A 114 -34.11 -30.08 39.96
CA GLU A 114 -35.46 -30.37 40.51
C GLU A 114 -35.83 -31.87 40.56
N GLU A 115 -34.88 -32.79 40.38
CA GLU A 115 -35.08 -34.20 40.74
C GLU A 115 -34.01 -34.67 41.74
N GLY A 116 -34.31 -34.50 43.03
CA GLY A 116 -33.52 -35.02 44.15
C GLY A 116 -34.26 -34.89 45.48
#